data_AF-A0A662RQV8-F1
#
_entry.id   AF-A0A662RQV8-F1
#
_cell.length_a   1.000
_cell.length_b   1.000
_cell.length_c   1.000
_cell.angle_alpha   90.00
_cell.angle_beta   90.00
_cell.angle_gamma   90.00
#
_symmetry.space_group_name_H-M   'P 1'
#
loop_
_entity.id
_entity.type
_entity.pdbx_description
1 polymer ?
#
loop_
_entity_poly.entity_id
_entity_poly.type
_entity_poly.pdbx_seq_one_letter_code
_entity_poly.pdbx_strand_id
1 'polypeptide(L)' 'MTESVDEDFIGSPKELEEYKGKHVAIWKRKVIGFGDSAKEAYDKAKKEYPVSNPTLLLFFDKTF' A
#
# COMPACT_ATOMS: atom_id res chain seq x y z
N MET A 1 -14.30 -25.29 -11.20
CA MET A 1 -14.37 -24.10 -10.33
C MET A 1 -12.94 -23.61 -10.25
N THR A 2 -12.63 -22.55 -10.99
CA THR A 2 -11.27 -22.00 -11.14
C THR A 2 -10.76 -21.56 -9.78
N GLU A 3 -9.62 -22.12 -9.40
CA GLU A 3 -8.93 -21.87 -8.13
C GLU A 3 -8.76 -20.38 -7.90
N SER A 4 -9.40 -19.91 -6.83
CA SER A 4 -9.38 -18.55 -6.34
C SER A 4 -7.95 -18.19 -5.99
N VAL A 5 -7.42 -17.21 -6.72
CA VAL A 5 -6.12 -16.59 -6.49
C VAL A 5 -6.00 -16.25 -5.00
N ASP A 6 -4.89 -16.62 -4.38
CA ASP A 6 -4.49 -16.15 -3.06
C ASP A 6 -4.28 -14.62 -3.10
N GLU A 7 -5.39 -13.88 -3.04
CA GLU A 7 -5.53 -12.42 -2.94
C GLU A 7 -5.17 -11.94 -1.51
N ASP A 8 -4.02 -12.37 -0.97
CA ASP A 8 -3.61 -12.03 0.40
C ASP A 8 -3.23 -10.52 0.49
N PHE A 9 -4.25 -9.74 0.83
CA PHE A 9 -4.20 -8.70 1.87
C PHE A 9 -3.57 -7.34 1.56
N ILE A 10 -3.85 -6.79 0.38
CA ILE A 10 -3.74 -5.33 0.17
C ILE A 10 -5.09 -4.79 -0.33
N GLY A 11 -6.15 -4.84 0.47
CA GLY A 11 -7.46 -4.27 0.09
C GLY A 11 -8.11 -4.91 -1.14
N SER A 12 -9.37 -4.60 -1.41
CA SER A 12 -9.97 -4.98 -2.68
C SER A 12 -9.23 -4.27 -3.83
N PRO A 13 -9.14 -4.82 -5.06
CA PRO A 13 -8.51 -4.15 -6.20
C PRO A 13 -8.97 -2.69 -6.38
N LYS A 14 -10.25 -2.41 -6.10
CA LYS A 14 -10.83 -1.06 -6.09
C LYS A 14 -10.24 -0.10 -5.05
N GLU A 15 -9.90 -0.59 -3.86
CA GLU A 15 -9.28 0.23 -2.80
C GLU A 15 -7.81 0.50 -3.11
N LEU A 16 -7.21 -0.27 -4.01
CA LEU A 16 -5.85 -0.06 -4.48
C LEU A 16 -5.75 0.86 -5.70
N GLU A 17 -6.83 1.00 -6.47
CA GLU A 17 -6.86 1.91 -7.63
C GLU A 17 -6.51 3.36 -7.24
N GLU A 18 -6.90 3.83 -6.05
CA GLU A 18 -6.59 5.19 -5.58
C GLU A 18 -5.09 5.43 -5.28
N TYR A 19 -4.32 4.34 -5.14
CA TYR A 19 -2.89 4.34 -4.88
C TYR A 19 -2.05 4.07 -6.12
N LYS A 20 -2.68 3.90 -7.30
CA LYS A 20 -1.97 3.69 -8.57
C LYS A 20 -0.98 4.83 -8.84
N GLY A 21 0.28 4.47 -9.05
CA GLY A 21 1.38 5.41 -9.30
C GLY A 21 1.93 6.08 -8.03
N LYS A 22 1.46 5.71 -6.83
CA LYS A 22 1.92 6.27 -5.57
C LYS A 22 2.82 5.30 -4.82
N HIS A 23 3.66 5.85 -3.97
CA HIS A 23 4.32 5.11 -2.91
C HIS A 23 3.33 4.89 -1.77
N VAL A 24 3.32 3.68 -1.23
CA VAL A 24 2.47 3.27 -0.11
C VAL A 24 3.32 2.71 1.03
N ALA A 25 2.89 3.01 2.24
CA ALA A 25 3.46 2.52 3.49
C ALA A 25 2.46 1.53 4.10
N ILE A 26 2.85 0.25 4.18
CA ILE A 26 1.98 -0.82 4.68
C ILE A 26 2.47 -1.27 6.04
N TRP A 27 1.57 -1.34 7.01
CA TRP A 27 1.85 -1.91 8.33
C TRP A 27 0.67 -2.74 8.82
N LYS A 28 0.94 -3.92 9.39
CA LYS A 28 -0.08 -4.88 9.83
C LYS A 28 -1.16 -5.14 8.75
N ARG A 29 -0.72 -5.31 7.50
CA ARG A 29 -1.58 -5.53 6.32
C ARG A 29 -2.58 -4.40 6.03
N LYS A 30 -2.26 -3.16 6.42
CA LYS A 30 -3.04 -1.96 6.10
C LYS A 30 -2.14 -0.89 5.50
N VAL A 31 -2.64 -0.18 4.49
CA VAL A 31 -2.01 1.05 4.03
C VAL A 31 -2.21 2.10 5.12
N ILE A 32 -1.12 2.60 5.68
CA ILE A 32 -1.10 3.62 6.74
C ILE A 32 -0.47 4.94 6.29
N GLY A 33 -0.06 5.02 5.02
CA GLY A 33 0.47 6.24 4.41
C GLY A 33 0.65 6.07 2.91
N PHE A 34 0.47 7.14 2.14
CA PHE A 34 0.68 7.15 0.70
C PHE A 34 1.11 8.53 0.21
N GLY A 35 1.87 8.59 -0.89
CA GLY A 35 2.34 9.85 -1.47
C GLY A 35 3.08 9.66 -2.78
N ASP A 36 3.51 10.76 -3.40
CA ASP A 36 4.20 10.72 -4.69
C ASP A 36 5.64 10.20 -4.53
N SER A 37 6.17 10.21 -3.31
CA SER A 37 7.51 9.73 -2.97
C SER A 37 7.49 8.79 -1.77
N ALA A 38 8.46 7.86 -1.70
CA ALA A 38 8.64 6.95 -0.57
C ALA A 38 8.74 7.70 0.77
N LYS A 39 9.42 8.86 0.77
CA LYS A 39 9.55 9.72 1.95
C LYS A 39 8.20 10.25 2.43
N GLU A 40 7.35 10.71 1.51
CA GLU A 40 6.04 11.26 1.87
C GLU A 40 5.12 10.18 2.46
N ALA A 41 5.11 8.98 1.86
CA ALA A 41 4.37 7.85 2.37
C ALA A 41 4.85 7.45 3.78
N TYR A 42 6.17 7.44 4.00
CA TYR A 42 6.77 7.17 5.31
C TYR A 42 6.44 8.24 6.35
N ASP A 43 6.59 9.51 6.00
CA ASP A 43 6.34 10.64 6.91
C ASP A 43 4.86 10.67 7.34
N LYS A 44 3.92 10.41 6.41
CA LYS A 44 2.49 10.26 6.76
C LYS A 44 2.26 9.07 7.69
N ALA A 45 2.84 7.91 7.38
CA ALA A 45 2.72 6.73 8.21
C ALA A 45 3.27 6.95 9.63
N LYS A 46 4.41 7.65 9.76
CA LYS A 46 5.00 7.97 11.07
C LYS A 46 4.25 9.07 11.82
N LYS A 47 3.58 9.98 11.12
CA LYS A 47 2.76 11.01 11.75
C LYS A 47 1.52 10.40 12.41
N GLU A 48 0.85 9.46 11.74
CA GLU A 48 -0.34 8.81 12.30
C GLU A 48 0.00 7.63 13.22
N TYR A 49 1.04 6.86 12.89
CA TYR A 49 1.48 5.70 13.63
C TYR A 49 2.99 5.78 13.94
N PRO A 50 3.43 6.58 14.92
CA PRO A 50 4.86 6.79 15.21
C PRO A 50 5.63 5.51 15.52
N VAL A 51 4.97 4.56 16.20
CA VAL A 51 5.50 3.25 16.59
C VAL A 51 5.44 2.21 15.46
N SER A 52 4.81 2.52 14.33
CA SER A 52 4.74 1.60 13.19
C SER A 52 6.13 1.36 12.59
N ASN A 53 6.34 0.18 12.02
CA ASN A 53 7.49 -0.09 11.16
C ASN A 53 6.97 -0.47 9.77
N PRO A 54 6.56 0.51 8.95
CA PRO A 54 5.90 0.24 7.69
C PRO A 54 6.89 -0.28 6.64
N THR A 55 6.42 -1.22 5.82
CA THR A 55 7.08 -1.60 4.57
C THR A 55 6.68 -0.60 3.50
N LEU A 56 7.68 0.01 2.85
CA LEU A 56 7.46 0.94 1.75
C LEU A 56 7.44 0.16 0.43
N LEU A 57 6.40 0.37 -0.36
CA LEU A 57 6.23 -0.23 -1.68
C LEU A 57 5.80 0.85 -2.66
N LEU A 58 6.19 0.71 -3.91
CA LEU A 58 5.71 1.53 -5.00
C LEU A 58 4.60 0.76 -5.72
N PHE A 59 3.39 1.33 -5.71
CA PHE A 59 2.23 0.65 -6.27
C PHE A 59 2.08 1.00 -7.76
N PHE A 60 2.59 0.12 -8.61
CA PHE A 60 2.36 0.17 -10.05
C PHE A 60 1.32 -0.85 -10.46
N ASP A 61 0.31 -0.38 -11.19
CA ASP A 61 -0.61 -1.25 -11.92
C ASP A 61 0.18 -1.97 -13.01
N LYS A 62 0.48 -3.24 -12.78
CA LYS A 62 1.26 -4.06 -13.70
C LYS A 62 0.32 -4.52 -14.81
N THR A 63 0.03 -3.66 -15.78
CA THR A 63 -0.51 -4.09 -17.08
C THR A 63 0.66 -4.71 -17.86
N PHE A 64 0.79 -6.04 -17.83
CA PHE A 64 1.57 -6.82 -18.80
C PHE A 64 0.63 -7.41 -19.85
#